data_AF-A0A7X8T3R6-F1
#
_entry.id   AF-A0A7X8T3R6-F1
#
_cell.length_a   1.000
_cell.length_b   1.000
_cell.length_c   1.000
_cell.angle_alpha   90.00
_cell.angle_beta   90.00
_cell.angle_gamma   90.00
#
_symmetry.space_group_name_H-M   'P 1'
#
loop_
_entity.id
_entity.type
_entity.pdbx_description
1 polymer ?
#
loop_
_entity_poly.entity_id
_entity_poly.type
_entity_poly.pdbx_seq_one_letter_code
_entity_poly.pdbx_strand_id
1 'polypeptide(L)'
;MTRFLLLLVAIFSVTSPAAHAKNASVGQIAVQHAWAPATPDGFQPKRSEWDPDLLGEVYLTIANAGAEDRLVVVATDPGIADSVELRRHKVDHGVMQIDAIDGGIVLPGGQTLDLPHEGIHVILTGLKAPLEIGEHMPLTLTFEKAGRLTVDLVVAASSADRP
;
A
#
# COMPACT_ATOMS: atom_id res chain seq x y z
N MET A 1 26.63 -42.31 47.15
CA MET A 1 25.30 -42.28 46.52
C MET A 1 24.70 -40.89 46.66
N THR A 2 24.93 -39.98 45.70
CA THR A 2 24.05 -38.83 45.47
C THR A 2 24.35 -38.28 44.06
N ARG A 3 23.42 -38.45 43.13
CA ARG A 3 23.50 -37.92 41.76
C ARG A 3 23.01 -36.47 41.78
N PHE A 4 23.82 -35.52 41.30
CA PHE A 4 23.40 -34.14 41.09
C PHE A 4 22.99 -33.98 39.62
N LEU A 5 21.70 -33.75 39.39
CA LEU A 5 21.13 -33.46 38.07
C LEU A 5 21.06 -31.93 37.94
N LEU A 6 21.90 -31.33 37.11
CA LEU A 6 21.80 -29.91 36.75
C LEU A 6 20.89 -29.76 35.54
N LEU A 7 19.73 -29.14 35.76
CA LEU A 7 18.74 -28.79 34.75
C LEU A 7 19.20 -27.48 34.06
N LEU A 8 19.57 -27.56 32.78
CA LEU A 8 19.84 -26.39 31.93
C LEU A 8 18.50 -25.85 31.42
N VAL A 9 18.02 -24.75 32.00
CA VAL A 9 16.90 -23.98 31.46
C VAL A 9 17.45 -23.07 30.37
N ALA A 10 17.21 -23.42 29.11
CA ALA A 10 17.48 -22.54 27.98
C ALA A 10 16.40 -21.46 27.91
N ILE A 11 16.73 -20.24 28.31
CA ILE A 11 15.88 -19.07 28.10
C ILE A 11 16.01 -18.69 26.63
N PHE A 12 15.05 -19.13 25.81
CA PHE A 12 14.92 -18.70 24.43
C PHE A 12 14.23 -17.33 24.45
N SER A 13 15.00 -16.26 24.44
CA SER A 13 14.47 -14.92 24.20
C SER A 13 13.96 -14.87 22.76
N VAL A 14 12.64 -14.98 22.59
CA VAL A 14 11.97 -14.71 21.32
C VAL A 14 12.01 -13.21 21.12
N THR A 15 13.07 -12.71 20.47
CA THR A 15 13.07 -11.37 19.89
C THR A 15 12.22 -11.44 18.63
N SER A 16 10.95 -11.04 18.73
CA SER A 16 10.12 -10.80 17.55
C SER A 16 10.77 -9.68 16.73
N PRO A 17 11.08 -9.88 15.44
CA PRO A 17 11.40 -8.76 14.59
C PRO A 17 10.13 -7.92 14.47
N ALA A 18 10.18 -6.67 14.90
CA ALA A 18 9.18 -5.68 14.51
C ALA A 18 9.17 -5.67 12.98
N ALA A 19 8.09 -6.16 12.38
CA ALA A 19 7.88 -6.15 10.95
C ALA A 19 7.71 -4.69 10.51
N HIS A 20 8.84 -4.02 10.27
CA HIS A 20 8.84 -2.83 9.44
C HIS A 20 8.37 -3.29 8.07
N ALA A 21 7.40 -2.57 7.47
CA ALA A 21 7.01 -2.76 6.08
C ALA A 21 8.31 -2.84 5.25
N LYS A 22 8.59 -4.02 4.69
CA LYS A 22 9.85 -4.23 3.98
C LYS A 22 9.81 -3.39 2.72
N ASN A 23 10.68 -2.38 2.62
CA ASN A 23 10.96 -1.70 1.36
C ASN A 23 11.19 -2.76 0.29
N ALA A 24 10.31 -2.77 -0.71
CA ALA A 24 10.30 -3.78 -1.76
C ALA A 24 10.84 -3.13 -3.04
N SER A 25 11.65 -3.86 -3.81
CA SER A 25 12.31 -3.30 -4.99
C SER A 25 12.31 -4.25 -6.18
N VAL A 26 12.24 -3.68 -7.37
CA VAL A 26 12.47 -4.38 -8.64
C VAL A 26 13.39 -3.52 -9.51
N GLY A 27 14.51 -4.09 -9.96
CA GLY A 27 15.55 -3.32 -10.64
C GLY A 27 16.05 -2.15 -9.78
N GLN A 28 15.94 -0.92 -10.31
CA GLN A 28 16.32 0.32 -9.61
C GLN A 28 15.11 1.09 -9.05
N ILE A 29 13.93 0.46 -9.01
CA ILE A 29 12.72 1.02 -8.42
C ILE A 29 12.47 0.40 -7.05
N ALA A 30 12.25 1.23 -6.05
CA ALA A 30 11.87 0.83 -4.71
C ALA A 30 10.53 1.47 -4.32
N VAL A 31 9.65 0.68 -3.70
CA VAL A 31 8.39 1.15 -3.13
C VAL A 31 8.51 1.12 -1.61
N GLN A 32 8.10 2.22 -0.99
CA GLN A 32 8.25 2.51 0.42
C GLN A 32 6.92 2.99 1.00
N HIS A 33 6.77 2.87 2.32
CA HIS A 33 5.62 3.37 3.07
C HIS A 33 4.27 3.00 2.44
N ALA A 34 4.11 1.75 2.00
CA ALA A 34 2.86 1.26 1.43
C ALA A 34 1.85 0.99 2.56
N TRP A 35 0.78 1.76 2.66
CA TRP A 35 -0.26 1.57 3.66
C TRP A 35 -1.66 2.01 3.19
N ALA A 36 -2.70 1.53 3.87
CA ALA A 36 -4.09 1.95 3.70
C ALA A 36 -4.73 2.31 5.05
N PRO A 37 -5.66 3.27 5.09
CA PRO A 37 -6.44 3.50 6.30
C PRO A 37 -7.44 2.37 6.50
N ALA A 38 -7.66 1.98 7.76
CA ALA A 38 -8.74 1.07 8.12
C ALA A 38 -10.09 1.66 7.70
N THR A 39 -10.99 0.79 7.24
CA THR A 39 -12.34 1.22 6.89
C THR A 39 -13.09 1.70 8.14
N PRO A 40 -13.89 2.79 8.05
CA PRO A 40 -14.69 3.26 9.18
C PRO A 40 -15.65 2.20 9.71
N ASP A 41 -15.97 2.28 11.00
CA ASP A 41 -16.99 1.44 11.62
C ASP A 41 -18.32 1.49 10.86
N GLY A 42 -18.95 0.33 10.69
CA GLY A 42 -20.20 0.22 9.93
C GLY A 42 -20.04 0.23 8.41
N PHE A 43 -18.81 0.05 7.91
CA PHE A 43 -18.52 -0.27 6.51
C PHE A 43 -19.41 -1.41 6.03
N GLN A 44 -20.01 -1.22 4.85
CA GLN A 44 -20.76 -2.27 4.17
C GLN A 44 -20.29 -2.36 2.72
N PRO A 45 -19.86 -3.54 2.25
CA PRO A 45 -19.18 -3.70 0.96
C PRO A 45 -20.03 -3.35 -0.28
N LYS A 46 -21.32 -3.02 -0.13
CA LYS A 46 -22.26 -2.72 -1.22
C LYS A 46 -23.44 -1.84 -0.78
N ARG A 47 -23.20 -0.59 -0.36
CA ARG A 47 -24.32 0.32 -0.02
C ARG A 47 -24.88 1.04 -1.25
N SER A 48 -24.06 1.45 -2.23
CA SER A 48 -24.50 1.80 -3.59
C SER A 48 -23.31 1.93 -4.55
N GLU A 49 -23.56 1.80 -5.86
CA GLU A 49 -22.57 2.09 -6.94
C GLU A 49 -22.09 3.55 -6.92
N TRP A 50 -22.83 4.43 -6.25
CA TRP A 50 -22.59 5.87 -6.11
C TRP A 50 -22.15 6.27 -4.69
N ASP A 51 -21.60 5.36 -3.90
CA ASP A 51 -21.07 5.68 -2.56
C ASP A 51 -19.54 5.91 -2.66
N PRO A 52 -19.08 7.15 -2.92
CA PRO A 52 -17.67 7.45 -3.15
C PRO A 52 -16.79 7.34 -1.89
N ASP A 53 -17.41 7.23 -0.70
CA ASP A 53 -16.71 7.35 0.58
C ASP A 53 -16.30 5.99 1.20
N LEU A 54 -16.54 4.88 0.49
CA LEU A 54 -16.20 3.51 0.93
C LEU A 54 -15.02 2.91 0.16
N LEU A 55 -14.20 3.75 -0.48
CA LEU A 55 -13.08 3.30 -1.29
C LEU A 55 -11.81 3.10 -0.43
N GLY A 56 -11.13 1.97 -0.63
CA GLY A 56 -9.89 1.67 0.07
C GLY A 56 -8.75 2.48 -0.51
N GLU A 57 -8.46 3.64 0.07
CA GLU A 57 -7.34 4.46 -0.36
C GLU A 57 -6.01 3.81 0.01
N VAL A 58 -5.04 3.90 -0.89
CA VAL A 58 -3.71 3.35 -0.72
C VAL A 58 -2.67 4.44 -0.93
N TYR A 59 -1.76 4.54 0.04
CA TYR A 59 -0.66 5.48 0.11
C TYR A 59 0.64 4.73 -0.09
N LEU A 60 1.53 5.25 -0.94
CA LEU A 60 2.89 4.72 -1.11
C LEU A 60 3.81 5.76 -1.75
N THR A 61 5.10 5.58 -1.52
CA THR A 61 6.18 6.37 -2.12
C THR A 61 6.97 5.49 -3.08
N ILE A 62 7.31 5.99 -4.28
CA ILE A 62 8.10 5.26 -5.28
C ILE A 62 9.41 5.99 -5.55
N ALA A 63 10.54 5.37 -5.25
CA ALA A 63 11.87 5.87 -5.58
C ALA A 63 12.40 5.18 -6.83
N ASN A 64 12.78 5.97 -7.85
CA ASN A 64 13.44 5.47 -9.06
C ASN A 64 14.89 5.97 -9.10
N ALA A 65 15.85 5.08 -8.81
CA ALA A 65 17.27 5.39 -8.88
C ALA A 65 17.89 5.15 -10.27
N GLY A 66 17.09 4.73 -11.24
CA GLY A 66 17.52 4.39 -12.60
C GLY A 66 17.17 5.44 -13.64
N ALA A 67 17.01 4.99 -14.88
CA ALA A 67 16.44 5.81 -15.96
C ALA A 67 14.92 5.97 -15.78
N GLU A 68 14.31 6.89 -16.52
CA GLU A 68 12.85 7.08 -16.52
C GLU A 68 12.10 5.76 -16.76
N ASP A 69 11.08 5.52 -15.97
CA ASP A 69 10.14 4.40 -16.09
C ASP A 69 8.69 4.91 -15.91
N ARG A 70 7.72 4.01 -15.92
CA ARG A 70 6.31 4.32 -15.76
C ARG A 70 5.61 3.21 -14.99
N LEU A 71 4.86 3.56 -13.95
CA LEU A 71 3.92 2.64 -13.31
C LEU A 71 2.67 2.52 -14.19
N VAL A 72 2.46 1.38 -14.83
CA VAL A 72 1.39 1.18 -15.83
C VAL A 72 0.18 0.43 -15.29
N VAL A 73 0.36 -0.42 -14.27
CA VAL A 73 -0.74 -1.18 -13.66
C VAL A 73 -0.53 -1.24 -12.15
N VAL A 74 -1.62 -1.05 -11.40
CA VAL A 74 -1.73 -1.42 -9.98
C VAL A 74 -2.86 -2.44 -9.86
N ALA A 75 -2.64 -3.49 -9.08
CA ALA A 75 -3.62 -4.55 -8.89
C ALA A 75 -3.55 -5.10 -7.46
N THR A 76 -4.67 -5.67 -6.99
CA THR A 76 -4.76 -6.43 -5.75
C THR A 76 -5.41 -7.79 -6.03
N ASP A 77 -5.45 -8.68 -5.03
CA ASP A 77 -6.16 -9.96 -5.14
C ASP A 77 -7.67 -9.70 -5.36
N PRO A 78 -8.35 -10.40 -6.30
CA PRO A 78 -9.80 -10.29 -6.51
C PRO A 78 -10.66 -10.61 -5.27
N GLY A 79 -10.09 -11.35 -4.31
CA GLY A 79 -10.68 -11.59 -3.00
C GLY A 79 -10.63 -10.39 -2.06
N ILE A 80 -9.86 -9.35 -2.38
CA ILE A 80 -9.75 -8.10 -1.60
C ILE A 80 -10.65 -7.02 -2.17
N ALA A 81 -10.58 -6.77 -3.48
CA ALA A 81 -11.33 -5.72 -4.17
C ALA A 81 -11.69 -6.12 -5.61
N ASP A 82 -12.71 -5.49 -6.20
CA ASP A 82 -13.09 -5.70 -7.61
C ASP A 82 -12.07 -5.10 -8.57
N SER A 83 -11.57 -3.90 -8.28
CA SER A 83 -10.55 -3.24 -9.11
C SER A 83 -9.66 -2.29 -8.30
N VAL A 84 -8.57 -1.85 -8.95
CA VAL A 84 -7.71 -0.79 -8.44
C VAL A 84 -7.60 0.30 -9.49
N GLU A 85 -7.80 1.54 -9.09
CA GLU A 85 -7.75 2.71 -9.96
C GLU A 85 -6.67 3.69 -9.51
N LEU A 86 -6.00 4.31 -10.47
CA LEU A 86 -5.13 5.46 -10.23
C LEU A 86 -5.92 6.73 -10.51
N ARG A 87 -6.04 7.61 -9.53
CA ARG A 87 -6.78 8.87 -9.65
C ARG A 87 -5.89 10.05 -9.31
N ARG A 88 -6.06 11.16 -10.01
CA ARG A 88 -5.42 12.45 -9.71
C ARG A 88 -6.43 13.41 -9.14
N HIS A 89 -6.11 13.99 -8.00
CA HIS A 89 -6.86 15.05 -7.36
C HIS A 89 -6.18 16.38 -7.68
N LYS A 90 -6.94 17.32 -8.24
CA LYS A 90 -6.45 18.67 -8.52
C LYS A 90 -7.50 19.67 -8.08
N VAL A 91 -7.07 20.72 -7.39
CA VAL A 91 -7.91 21.90 -7.15
C VAL A 91 -7.72 22.85 -8.32
N ASP A 92 -8.80 23.14 -9.03
CA ASP A 92 -8.83 24.12 -10.11
C ASP A 92 -9.93 25.13 -9.86
N HIS A 93 -9.57 26.42 -9.77
CA HIS A 93 -10.48 27.51 -9.42
C HIS A 93 -11.32 27.28 -8.14
N GLY A 94 -10.77 26.56 -7.16
CA GLY A 94 -11.45 26.23 -5.90
C GLY A 94 -12.40 25.03 -5.98
N VAL A 95 -12.48 24.37 -7.13
CA VAL A 95 -13.25 23.14 -7.33
C VAL A 95 -12.29 21.95 -7.33
N MET A 96 -12.60 20.93 -6.52
CA MET A 96 -11.88 19.65 -6.56
C MET A 96 -12.27 18.90 -7.84
N GLN A 97 -11.27 18.53 -8.64
CA GLN A 97 -11.42 17.65 -9.80
C GLN A 97 -10.69 16.34 -9.52
N ILE A 98 -11.36 15.23 -9.83
CA ILE A 98 -10.84 13.87 -9.66
C ILE A 98 -10.83 13.23 -11.05
N ASP A 99 -9.64 13.04 -11.60
CA ASP A 99 -9.44 12.46 -12.93
C ASP A 99 -8.85 11.05 -12.82
N ALA A 100 -9.35 10.12 -13.62
CA ALA A 100 -8.68 8.83 -13.81
C ALA A 100 -7.34 9.03 -14.54
N ILE A 101 -6.32 8.30 -14.13
CA ILE A 101 -5.00 8.33 -14.78
C ILE A 101 -4.91 7.15 -15.75
N ASP A 102 -5.26 7.42 -17.00
CA ASP A 102 -5.06 6.48 -18.10
C ASP A 102 -3.59 6.45 -18.54
N GLY A 103 -3.06 5.25 -18.80
CA GLY A 103 -1.68 5.09 -19.26
C GLY A 103 -0.61 5.28 -18.17
N GLY A 104 -0.99 5.31 -16.89
CA GLY A 104 -0.06 5.20 -15.77
C GLY A 104 0.71 6.48 -15.39
N ILE A 105 1.65 6.34 -14.45
CA ILE A 105 2.37 7.44 -13.82
C ILE A 105 3.84 7.41 -14.25
N VAL A 106 4.35 8.51 -14.79
CA VAL A 106 5.77 8.65 -15.12
C VAL A 106 6.59 8.69 -13.84
N LEU A 107 7.69 7.95 -13.82
CA LEU A 107 8.68 7.90 -12.75
C LEU A 107 10.00 8.41 -13.30
N PRO A 108 10.30 9.71 -13.17
CA PRO A 108 11.55 10.27 -13.65
C PRO A 108 12.75 9.59 -13.00
N GLY A 109 13.83 9.42 -13.78
CA GLY A 109 15.06 8.84 -13.27
C GLY A 109 15.71 9.70 -12.19
N GLY A 110 16.22 9.05 -11.13
CA GLY A 110 16.85 9.71 -9.98
C GLY A 110 15.87 10.44 -9.05
N GLN A 111 14.56 10.27 -9.20
CA GLN A 111 13.55 10.96 -8.40
C GLN A 111 12.77 10.00 -7.50
N THR A 112 12.17 10.60 -6.47
CA THR A 112 11.22 9.92 -5.57
C THR A 112 9.88 10.62 -5.68
N LEU A 113 8.84 9.85 -5.92
CA LEU A 113 7.48 10.30 -6.08
C LEU A 113 6.66 9.84 -4.88
N ASP A 114 6.26 10.78 -4.04
CA ASP A 114 5.26 10.54 -3.00
C ASP A 114 3.88 10.73 -3.63
N LEU A 115 3.18 9.64 -3.97
CA LEU A 115 1.93 9.74 -4.73
C LEU A 115 0.92 10.69 -4.07
N PRO A 116 0.66 10.61 -2.76
CA PRO A 116 -0.28 11.51 -2.09
C PRO A 116 0.10 13.00 -2.21
N HIS A 117 1.38 13.34 -2.03
CA HIS A 117 1.84 14.74 -2.18
C HIS A 117 1.72 15.25 -3.61
N GLU A 118 1.81 14.35 -4.59
CA GLU A 118 1.62 14.67 -6.02
C GLU A 118 0.13 14.69 -6.42
N GLY A 119 -0.77 14.57 -5.45
CA GLY A 119 -2.21 14.50 -5.65
C GLY A 119 -2.63 13.23 -6.40
N ILE A 120 -1.87 12.14 -6.28
CA ILE A 120 -2.17 10.87 -6.94
C ILE A 120 -2.55 9.85 -5.86
N HIS A 121 -3.70 9.21 -6.06
CA HIS A 121 -4.28 8.28 -5.11
C HIS A 121 -4.51 6.93 -5.79
N VAL A 122 -4.12 5.85 -5.12
CA VAL A 122 -4.45 4.48 -5.51
C VAL A 122 -5.73 4.11 -4.78
N ILE A 123 -6.77 3.72 -5.52
CA ILE A 123 -8.12 3.52 -5.00
C ILE A 123 -8.55 2.07 -5.23
N LEU A 124 -8.78 1.32 -4.16
CA LEU A 124 -9.41 0.00 -4.22
C LEU A 124 -10.93 0.16 -4.29
N THR A 125 -11.55 -0.35 -5.36
CA THR A 125 -13.00 -0.29 -5.54
C THR A 125 -13.64 -1.67 -5.35
N GLY A 126 -14.85 -1.72 -4.79
CA GLY A 126 -15.56 -2.98 -4.57
C GLY A 126 -14.88 -3.91 -3.56
N LEU A 127 -14.42 -3.35 -2.44
CA LEU A 127 -13.83 -4.11 -1.32
C LEU A 127 -14.77 -5.26 -0.89
N LYS A 128 -14.20 -6.44 -0.65
CA LYS A 128 -14.96 -7.66 -0.28
C LYS A 128 -15.24 -7.76 1.20
N ALA A 129 -14.39 -7.16 2.01
CA ALA A 129 -14.48 -7.08 3.46
C ALA A 129 -14.00 -5.69 3.93
N PRO A 130 -14.36 -5.26 5.15
CA PRO A 130 -13.70 -4.13 5.81
C PRO A 130 -12.18 -4.32 5.83
N LEU A 131 -11.42 -3.21 5.80
CA LEU A 131 -9.98 -3.23 6.05
C LEU A 131 -9.75 -3.01 7.54
N GLU A 132 -9.17 -3.98 8.23
CA GLU A 132 -8.96 -3.94 9.68
C GLU A 132 -7.51 -3.56 10.05
N ILE A 133 -7.33 -2.82 11.14
CA ILE A 133 -6.00 -2.37 11.58
C ILE A 133 -5.07 -3.55 11.82
N GLY A 134 -3.86 -3.47 11.28
CA GLY A 134 -2.84 -4.51 11.39
C GLY A 134 -2.99 -5.63 10.35
N GLU A 135 -4.00 -5.56 9.48
CA GLU A 135 -4.06 -6.43 8.31
C GLU A 135 -2.96 -6.08 7.31
N HIS A 136 -2.54 -7.12 6.58
CA HIS A 136 -1.55 -7.06 5.53
C HIS A 136 -2.17 -7.57 4.24
N MET A 137 -1.98 -6.84 3.15
CA MET A 137 -2.52 -7.23 1.85
C MET A 137 -1.51 -7.02 0.71
N PRO A 138 -1.40 -7.95 -0.24
CA PRO A 138 -0.49 -7.80 -1.36
C PRO A 138 -1.01 -6.76 -2.36
N LEU A 139 -0.20 -5.77 -2.69
CA LEU A 139 -0.43 -4.84 -3.79
C LEU A 139 0.63 -5.07 -4.88
N THR A 140 0.18 -5.32 -6.10
CA THR A 140 1.07 -5.56 -7.24
C THR A 140 1.16 -4.33 -8.11
N LEU A 141 2.38 -3.80 -8.26
CA LEU A 141 2.74 -2.71 -9.15
C LEU A 141 3.45 -3.28 -10.38
N THR A 142 3.04 -2.89 -11.57
CA THR A 142 3.73 -3.25 -12.82
C THR A 142 4.30 -1.98 -13.46
N PHE A 143 5.61 -1.96 -13.62
CA PHE A 143 6.34 -0.91 -14.30
C PHE A 143 6.60 -1.30 -15.75
N GLU A 144 6.62 -0.32 -16.65
CA GLU A 144 6.81 -0.52 -18.08
C GLU A 144 8.16 -1.18 -18.39
N LYS A 145 9.23 -0.79 -17.68
CA LYS A 145 10.60 -1.28 -17.92
C LYS A 145 11.10 -2.20 -16.81
N ALA A 146 10.92 -1.82 -15.55
CA ALA A 146 11.43 -2.60 -14.41
C ALA A 146 10.66 -3.91 -14.17
N GLY A 147 9.45 -4.05 -14.70
CA GLY A 147 8.62 -5.24 -14.55
C GLY A 147 7.73 -5.19 -13.31
N ARG A 148 7.43 -6.35 -12.73
CA ARG A 148 6.44 -6.48 -11.65
C ARG A 148 7.08 -6.48 -10.27
N LEU A 149 6.48 -5.75 -9.35
CA LEU A 149 6.80 -5.75 -7.92
C LEU A 149 5.52 -5.95 -7.12
N THR A 150 5.51 -6.95 -6.23
CA THR A 150 4.44 -7.08 -5.23
C THR A 150 4.97 -6.54 -3.90
N VAL A 151 4.21 -5.64 -3.30
CA VAL A 151 4.49 -5.03 -2.01
C VAL A 151 3.46 -5.48 -1.01
N ASP A 152 3.87 -5.53 0.25
CA ASP A 152 2.98 -5.83 1.35
C ASP A 152 2.45 -4.52 1.94
N LEU A 153 1.15 -4.29 1.78
CA LEU A 153 0.45 -3.11 2.24
C LEU A 153 -0.07 -3.35 3.66
N VAL A 154 0.23 -2.46 4.59
CA VAL A 154 -0.31 -2.52 5.96
C VAL A 154 -1.54 -1.64 6.11
N VAL A 155 -2.55 -2.12 6.81
CA VAL A 155 -3.73 -1.32 7.19
C VAL A 155 -3.49 -0.65 8.55
N ALA A 156 -3.65 0.66 8.62
CA ALA A 156 -3.38 1.47 9.80
C ALA A 156 -4.55 2.41 10.16
N ALA A 157 -4.52 2.99 11.36
CA ALA A 157 -5.56 3.94 11.78
C ALA A 157 -5.53 5.23 10.91
N SER A 158 -6.70 5.68 10.46
CA SER A 158 -6.88 6.79 9.50
C SER A 158 -6.34 8.15 9.95
N SER A 159 -6.08 8.38 11.24
CA SER A 159 -5.45 9.63 11.71
C SER A 159 -4.43 9.39 12.82
N ALA A 160 -3.29 10.08 12.69
CA ALA A 160 -2.17 10.25 13.63
C ALA A 160 -0.88 9.41 13.44
N ASP A 161 -0.85 8.35 12.63
CA ASP A 161 0.38 7.59 12.36
C ASP A 161 0.63 7.43 10.85
N ARG A 162 0.79 8.56 10.15
CA ARG A 162 1.60 8.53 8.92
C ARG A 162 3.02 8.16 9.37
N PRO A 163 3.65 7.09 8.88
CA PRO A 163 5.07 6.87 9.16
C PRO A 163 5.92 8.07 8.70
#